data_AF-A0A080LUY7-F1
#
_entry.id   AF-A0A080LUY7-F1
#
_cell.length_a   1.000
_cell.length_b   1.000
_cell.length_c   1.000
_cell.angle_alpha   90.00
_cell.angle_beta   90.00
_cell.angle_gamma   90.00
#
_symmetry.space_group_name_H-M   'P 1'
#
loop_
_entity.id
_entity.type
_entity.pdbx_description
1 polymer ?
#
loop_
_entity_poly.entity_id
_entity_poly.type
_entity_poly.pdbx_seq_one_letter_code
_entity_poly.pdbx_strand_id
1 'polypeptide(L)'
;MGPIALLIDEGDRSFGRQGDDTDGGTSSRVIARLKEFMSDPENRGQVLFILLTNRPDKLDTDIKRPGRLDRKIPFFYAETAAERAAVVRAVFERYRVSVDFPEEHLLAACEGLDGYSNADLEALALLAAEFAERAKRADSPLPLPARAGAAATPAVSREVFALAIDDFMPPQETTMVRYMEMLAVAETSRRSLLPQRFRSLSAREVQERLAELRREILS
;
A
#
# COMPACT_ATOMS: atom_id res chain seq x y z
N MET A 1 19.11 -19.37 20.58
CA MET A 1 17.80 -18.83 20.18
C MET A 1 17.75 -18.81 18.66
N GLY A 2 16.61 -19.12 18.05
CA GLY A 2 16.43 -18.92 16.60
C GLY A 2 16.37 -17.43 16.26
N PRO A 3 16.50 -17.06 14.98
CA PRO A 3 16.35 -15.68 14.57
C PRO A 3 14.91 -15.21 14.89
N ILE A 4 14.79 -14.06 15.56
CA ILE A 4 13.51 -13.43 15.89
C ILE A 4 13.27 -12.31 14.89
N ALA A 5 12.06 -12.21 14.34
CA ALA A 5 11.62 -11.03 13.58
C ALA A 5 10.55 -10.31 14.39
N LEU A 6 10.79 -9.04 14.72
CA LEU A 6 9.80 -8.15 15.34
C LEU A 6 9.24 -7.23 14.27
N LEU A 7 7.94 -7.37 13.99
CA LEU A 7 7.19 -6.49 13.10
C LEU A 7 6.39 -5.48 13.92
N ILE A 8 6.56 -4.20 13.60
CA ILE A 8 5.83 -3.09 14.21
C ILE A 8 5.11 -2.33 13.11
N ASP A 9 3.79 -2.45 13.07
CA ASP A 9 2.96 -1.68 12.16
C ASP A 9 2.58 -0.32 12.76
N GLU A 10 2.25 0.65 11.91
CA GLU A 10 1.95 2.03 12.30
C GLU A 10 3.01 2.63 13.25
N GLY A 11 4.28 2.41 12.91
CA GLY A 11 5.40 2.77 13.77
C GLY A 11 5.47 4.26 14.13
N ASP A 12 4.86 5.14 13.35
CA ASP A 12 4.71 6.57 13.68
C ASP A 12 3.82 6.83 14.90
N ARG A 13 2.90 5.92 15.25
CA ARG A 13 2.13 6.01 16.51
C ARG A 13 2.95 5.56 17.70
N SER A 14 3.77 4.53 17.52
CA SER A 14 4.58 3.94 18.58
C SER A 14 5.89 4.70 18.82
N PHE A 15 6.46 5.31 17.78
CA PHE A 15 7.77 5.98 17.79
C PHE A 15 7.71 7.41 17.23
N GLY A 16 6.51 8.00 17.23
CA GLY A 16 6.30 9.38 16.84
C GLY A 16 6.94 10.36 17.83
N ARG A 17 7.12 11.61 17.39
CA ARG A 17 7.41 12.71 18.31
C ARG A 17 6.24 12.85 19.28
N GLN A 18 6.43 12.40 20.51
CA GLN A 18 5.46 12.53 21.60
C GLN A 18 5.33 14.01 21.94
N GLY A 19 4.33 14.69 21.37
CA GLY A 19 3.97 16.04 21.77
C GLY A 19 3.09 15.95 23.00
N ASP A 20 3.56 16.49 24.13
CA ASP A 20 2.87 16.88 25.37
C ASP A 20 1.60 16.12 25.86
N ASP A 21 1.33 14.91 25.40
CA ASP A 21 0.17 14.12 25.83
C ASP A 21 0.54 13.23 27.02
N THR A 22 0.15 13.73 28.20
CA THR A 22 -0.48 13.14 29.41
C THR A 22 -0.34 11.65 29.79
N ASP A 23 0.36 10.80 29.04
CA ASP A 23 0.55 9.38 29.33
C ASP A 23 1.85 9.12 30.12
N GLY A 24 1.89 9.60 31.36
CA GLY A 24 2.62 9.01 32.50
C GLY A 24 4.02 8.39 32.29
N GLY A 25 4.86 8.85 31.36
CA GLY A 25 6.26 8.44 31.14
C GLY A 25 6.56 6.95 30.90
N THR A 26 5.58 6.05 30.99
CA THR A 26 5.77 4.59 30.88
C THR A 26 5.97 4.17 29.44
N SER A 27 5.20 4.73 28.50
CA SER A 27 5.39 4.50 27.06
C SER A 27 6.79 4.96 26.62
N SER A 28 7.23 6.14 27.07
CA SER A 28 8.55 6.69 26.74
C SER A 28 9.70 5.82 27.28
N ARG A 29 9.56 5.24 28.48
CA ARG A 29 10.53 4.29 29.05
C ARG A 29 10.63 3.00 28.24
N VAL A 30 9.50 2.43 27.82
CA VAL A 30 9.48 1.20 27.00
C VAL A 30 10.14 1.45 25.64
N ILE A 31 9.82 2.58 25.00
CA ILE A 31 10.43 2.98 23.73
C ILE A 31 11.94 3.18 23.88
N ALA A 32 12.40 3.81 24.97
CA ALA A 32 13.83 3.97 25.25
C ALA A 32 14.55 2.62 25.37
N ARG A 33 13.98 1.66 26.12
CA ARG A 33 14.53 0.30 26.24
C ARG A 33 14.56 -0.44 24.90
N LEU A 34 13.54 -0.26 24.07
CA LEU A 34 13.51 -0.85 22.75
C LEU A 34 14.58 -0.25 21.84
N LYS A 35 14.78 1.08 21.88
CA LYS A 35 15.88 1.77 21.16
C LYS A 35 17.26 1.28 21.63
N GLU A 36 17.45 1.09 22.93
CA GLU A 36 18.68 0.50 23.50
C GLU A 36 18.90 -0.93 22.97
N PHE A 37 17.87 -1.77 23.04
CA PHE A 37 17.92 -3.16 22.57
C PHE A 37 18.23 -3.25 21.08
N MET A 38 17.65 -2.38 20.24
CA MET A 38 17.94 -2.30 18.80
C MET A 38 19.40 -1.91 18.53
N SER A 39 20.01 -1.11 19.42
CA SER A 39 21.37 -0.59 19.24
C SER A 39 22.45 -1.56 19.74
N ASP A 40 22.06 -2.62 20.45
CA ASP A 40 22.97 -3.62 21.01
C ASP A 40 23.57 -4.50 19.89
N PRO A 41 24.91 -4.48 19.70
CA PRO A 41 25.57 -5.31 18.69
C PRO A 41 25.38 -6.81 18.87
N GLU A 42 25.18 -7.30 20.11
CA GLU A 42 24.97 -8.73 20.39
C GLU A 42 23.67 -9.24 19.73
N ASN A 43 22.69 -8.35 19.55
CA ASN A 43 21.41 -8.69 18.91
C ASN A 43 21.47 -8.72 17.37
N ARG A 44 22.57 -8.26 16.75
CA ARG A 44 22.69 -8.22 15.28
C ARG A 44 22.70 -9.62 14.70
N GLY A 45 21.87 -9.85 13.69
CA GLY A 45 21.71 -11.17 13.06
C GLY A 45 20.89 -12.17 13.90
N GLN A 46 20.59 -11.85 15.15
CA GLN A 46 19.69 -12.62 16.00
C GLN A 46 18.28 -12.05 15.98
N VAL A 47 18.13 -10.72 15.94
CA VAL A 47 16.84 -10.04 15.88
C VAL A 47 16.76 -9.12 14.66
N LEU A 48 15.72 -9.32 13.85
CA LEU A 48 15.36 -8.46 12.73
C LEU A 48 14.19 -7.56 13.13
N PHE A 49 14.42 -6.25 13.13
CA PHE A 49 13.37 -5.26 13.35
C PHE A 49 12.81 -4.80 12.02
N ILE A 50 11.50 -4.92 11.85
CA ILE A 50 10.76 -4.42 10.69
C ILE A 50 9.73 -3.43 11.22
N LEU A 51 9.79 -2.19 10.74
CA LEU A 51 8.84 -1.14 11.07
C LEU A 51 8.14 -0.67 9.80
N LEU A 52 6.81 -0.64 9.84
CA LEU A 52 5.95 -0.16 8.76
C LEU A 52 5.33 1.18 9.17
N THR A 53 5.28 2.14 8.25
CA THR A 53 4.59 3.42 8.48
C THR A 53 4.26 4.10 7.15
N ASN A 54 3.13 4.80 7.12
CA ASN A 54 2.76 5.72 6.04
C ASN A 54 3.21 7.17 6.33
N ARG A 55 3.77 7.43 7.51
CA ARG A 55 4.18 8.77 7.99
C ARG A 55 5.64 8.76 8.47
N PRO A 56 6.62 8.54 7.57
CA PRO A 56 8.03 8.51 7.95
C PRO A 56 8.55 9.86 8.49
N ASP A 57 7.84 10.95 8.19
CA ASP A 57 8.08 12.30 8.70
C ASP A 57 7.75 12.45 10.20
N LYS A 58 6.81 11.65 10.71
CA LYS A 58 6.39 11.67 12.13
C LYS A 58 7.29 10.86 13.04
N LEU A 59 8.04 9.91 12.48
CA LEU A 59 9.01 9.11 13.24
C LEU A 59 10.10 9.98 13.86
N ASP A 60 10.43 9.67 15.11
CA ASP A 60 11.58 10.24 15.79
C ASP A 60 12.87 10.06 14.97
N THR A 61 13.63 11.13 14.79
CA THR A 61 14.93 11.09 14.09
C THR A 61 15.88 10.07 14.70
N ASP A 62 15.78 9.80 16.00
CA ASP A 62 16.64 8.88 16.70
C ASP A 62 16.42 7.42 16.28
N ILE A 63 15.20 7.00 15.96
CA ILE A 63 14.96 5.61 15.52
C ILE A 63 15.48 5.37 14.08
N LYS A 64 15.59 6.46 13.30
CA LYS A 64 16.05 6.46 11.91
C LYS A 64 17.58 6.50 11.75
N ARG A 65 18.34 6.59 12.85
CA ARG A 65 19.80 6.65 12.83
C ARG A 65 20.42 5.27 12.52
N PRO A 66 21.64 5.25 11.93
CA PRO A 66 22.40 4.02 11.74
C PRO A 66 22.59 3.23 13.06
N GLY A 67 22.54 1.90 12.98
CA GLY A 67 22.50 0.99 14.13
C GLY A 67 21.08 0.68 14.65
N ARG A 68 20.03 1.22 14.03
CA ARG A 68 18.61 0.98 14.37
C ARG A 68 17.84 0.66 13.08
N LEU A 69 17.06 1.60 12.53
CA LEU A 69 16.34 1.43 11.27
C LEU A 69 17.20 1.90 10.08
N ASP A 70 18.20 1.08 9.77
CA ASP A 70 19.25 1.42 8.80
C ASP A 70 18.82 1.19 7.34
N ARG A 71 17.85 0.30 7.15
CA ARG A 71 17.29 -0.07 5.85
C ARG A 71 15.86 0.45 5.77
N LYS A 72 15.69 1.43 4.91
CA LYS A 72 14.40 2.05 4.61
C LYS A 72 14.06 1.70 3.16
N ILE A 73 12.97 0.95 2.99
CA ILE A 73 12.49 0.40 1.72
C ILE A 73 11.14 1.05 1.44
N PRO A 74 11.07 2.02 0.53
CA PRO A 74 9.80 2.61 0.10
C PRO A 74 8.93 1.59 -0.64
N PHE A 75 7.62 1.69 -0.44
CA PHE A 75 6.60 1.01 -1.26
C PHE A 75 5.82 2.07 -2.02
N PHE A 76 5.74 1.91 -3.34
CA PHE A 76 5.06 2.84 -4.24
C PHE A 76 3.83 2.16 -4.86
N TYR A 77 2.92 2.97 -5.40
CA TYR A 77 1.81 2.46 -6.19
C TYR A 77 2.31 1.92 -7.53
N ALA A 78 1.51 1.05 -8.14
CA ALA A 78 1.78 0.53 -9.47
C ALA A 78 1.83 1.68 -10.50
N GLU A 79 2.95 1.80 -11.21
CA GLU A 79 3.20 2.89 -12.16
C GLU A 79 2.62 2.55 -13.54
N THR A 80 2.70 1.28 -13.94
CA THR A 80 2.28 0.84 -15.27
C THR A 80 0.93 0.14 -15.24
N ALA A 81 0.21 0.19 -16.36
CA ALA A 81 -1.03 -0.58 -16.52
C ALA A 81 -0.80 -2.09 -16.32
N ALA A 82 0.37 -2.60 -16.71
CA ALA A 82 0.76 -3.99 -16.48
C ALA A 82 0.90 -4.34 -15.00
N GLU A 83 1.50 -3.46 -14.18
CA GLU A 83 1.57 -3.65 -12.73
C GLU A 83 0.19 -3.59 -12.09
N ARG A 84 -0.67 -2.65 -12.50
CA ARG A 84 -2.06 -2.56 -12.02
C ARG A 84 -2.87 -3.80 -12.39
N ALA A 85 -2.75 -4.27 -13.63
CA ALA A 85 -3.37 -5.50 -14.09
C ALA A 85 -2.89 -6.72 -13.30
N ALA A 86 -1.60 -6.78 -12.95
CA ALA A 86 -1.06 -7.86 -12.11
C ALA A 86 -1.68 -7.87 -10.71
N VAL A 87 -1.92 -6.69 -10.11
CA VAL A 87 -2.62 -6.56 -8.82
C VAL A 87 -4.07 -7.05 -8.94
N VAL A 88 -4.81 -6.56 -9.94
CA VAL A 88 -6.21 -6.96 -10.17
C VAL A 88 -6.32 -8.47 -10.41
N ARG A 89 -5.42 -9.05 -11.20
CA ARG A 89 -5.35 -10.51 -11.42
C ARG A 89 -5.08 -11.26 -10.12
N ALA A 90 -4.11 -10.83 -9.32
CA ALA A 90 -3.81 -11.47 -8.05
C ALA A 90 -5.01 -11.44 -7.10
N VAL A 91 -5.81 -10.37 -7.12
CA VAL A 91 -7.06 -10.28 -6.37
C VAL A 91 -8.09 -11.27 -6.90
N PHE A 92 -8.33 -11.33 -8.21
CA PHE A 92 -9.25 -12.31 -8.80
C PHE A 92 -8.84 -13.76 -8.45
N GLU A 93 -7.55 -14.09 -8.52
CA GLU A 93 -7.03 -15.40 -8.12
C GLU A 93 -7.24 -15.68 -6.63
N ARG A 94 -6.90 -14.72 -5.75
CA ARG A 94 -7.06 -14.82 -4.30
C ARG A 94 -8.51 -15.11 -3.90
N TYR A 95 -9.46 -14.44 -4.55
CA TYR A 95 -10.89 -14.56 -4.27
C TYR A 95 -11.60 -15.58 -5.17
N ARG A 96 -10.88 -16.29 -6.04
CA ARG A 96 -11.40 -17.30 -6.99
C ARG A 96 -12.52 -16.75 -7.89
N VAL A 97 -12.36 -15.51 -8.33
CA VAL A 97 -13.25 -14.85 -9.28
C VAL A 97 -12.88 -15.31 -10.69
N SER A 98 -13.85 -15.86 -11.42
CA SER A 98 -13.66 -16.21 -12.83
C SER A 98 -13.65 -14.94 -13.68
N VAL A 99 -12.85 -14.90 -14.73
CA VAL A 99 -12.75 -13.78 -15.67
C VAL A 99 -13.03 -14.29 -17.07
N ASP A 100 -13.91 -13.62 -17.81
CA ASP A 100 -14.31 -13.97 -19.18
C ASP A 100 -13.95 -12.86 -20.17
N PHE A 101 -12.67 -12.50 -20.18
CA PHE A 101 -12.05 -11.65 -21.19
C PHE A 101 -10.53 -11.86 -21.18
N PRO A 102 -9.85 -11.65 -22.32
CA PRO A 102 -8.42 -11.90 -22.42
C PRO A 102 -7.59 -10.76 -21.80
N GLU A 103 -6.32 -11.04 -21.50
CA GLU A 103 -5.42 -10.16 -20.74
C GLU A 103 -5.25 -8.77 -21.38
N GLU A 104 -5.30 -8.65 -22.71
CA GLU A 104 -5.22 -7.35 -23.38
C GLU A 104 -6.33 -6.38 -22.97
N HIS A 105 -7.52 -6.89 -22.62
CA HIS A 105 -8.62 -6.04 -22.16
C HIS A 105 -8.42 -5.58 -20.72
N LEU A 106 -7.83 -6.43 -19.87
CA LEU A 106 -7.46 -6.02 -18.52
C LEU A 106 -6.41 -4.91 -18.57
N LEU A 107 -5.37 -5.09 -19.39
CA LEU A 107 -4.30 -4.11 -19.58
C LEU A 107 -4.87 -2.78 -20.07
N ALA A 108 -5.72 -2.79 -21.11
CA ALA A 108 -6.34 -1.59 -21.66
C ALA A 108 -7.22 -0.87 -20.62
N ALA A 109 -7.99 -1.62 -19.82
CA ALA A 109 -8.81 -1.04 -18.76
C ALA A 109 -7.95 -0.39 -17.65
N CYS A 110 -6.81 -1.00 -17.32
CA CYS A 110 -5.90 -0.49 -16.30
C CYS A 110 -5.10 0.76 -16.74
N GLU A 111 -5.09 1.14 -18.02
CA GLU A 111 -4.46 2.41 -18.47
C GLU A 111 -5.10 3.64 -17.81
N GLY A 112 -6.42 3.62 -17.60
CA GLY A 112 -7.17 4.72 -16.98
C GLY A 112 -7.12 4.77 -15.45
N LEU A 113 -6.42 3.83 -14.80
CA LEU A 113 -6.42 3.67 -13.34
C LEU A 113 -5.14 4.24 -12.68
N ASP A 114 -4.54 5.28 -13.26
CA ASP A 114 -3.39 5.95 -12.65
C ASP A 114 -3.75 6.55 -11.28
N GLY A 115 -2.83 6.43 -10.31
CA GLY A 115 -3.05 6.92 -8.95
C GLY A 115 -3.88 6.02 -8.04
N TYR A 116 -4.40 4.89 -8.54
CA TYR A 116 -5.07 3.90 -7.71
C TYR A 116 -4.05 3.16 -6.83
N SER A 117 -4.32 3.11 -5.53
CA SER A 117 -3.56 2.25 -4.62
C SER A 117 -3.89 0.78 -4.86
N ASN A 118 -3.06 -0.14 -4.32
CA ASN A 118 -3.38 -1.57 -4.36
C ASN A 118 -4.72 -1.88 -3.67
N ALA A 119 -5.09 -1.12 -2.64
CA ALA A 119 -6.37 -1.27 -1.95
C ALA A 119 -7.54 -0.80 -2.82
N ASP A 120 -7.38 0.29 -3.57
CA ASP A 120 -8.39 0.76 -4.51
C ASP A 120 -8.60 -0.25 -5.66
N LEU A 121 -7.51 -0.81 -6.19
CA LEU A 121 -7.57 -1.86 -7.22
C LEU A 121 -8.24 -3.13 -6.70
N GLU A 122 -7.96 -3.53 -5.45
CA GLU A 122 -8.63 -4.66 -4.80
C GLU A 122 -10.14 -4.39 -4.62
N ALA A 123 -10.50 -3.21 -4.13
CA ALA A 123 -11.90 -2.82 -3.97
C ALA A 123 -12.66 -2.78 -5.32
N LEU A 124 -12.03 -2.22 -6.36
CA LEU A 124 -12.57 -2.20 -7.72
C LEU A 124 -12.78 -3.62 -8.28
N ALA A 125 -11.80 -4.51 -8.12
CA ALA A 125 -11.91 -5.89 -8.57
C ALA A 125 -13.04 -6.64 -7.84
N LEU A 126 -13.19 -6.42 -6.53
CA LEU A 126 -14.28 -7.00 -5.75
C LEU A 126 -15.65 -6.43 -6.14
N LEU A 127 -15.73 -5.14 -6.47
CA LEU A 127 -16.95 -4.51 -7.00
C LEU A 127 -17.38 -5.15 -8.33
N ALA A 128 -16.42 -5.40 -9.23
CA ALA A 128 -16.70 -6.10 -10.49
C ALA A 128 -17.22 -7.53 -10.27
N ALA A 129 -16.64 -8.25 -9.31
CA ALA A 129 -17.13 -9.57 -8.92
C ALA A 129 -18.57 -9.51 -8.36
N GLU A 130 -18.87 -8.50 -7.54
CA GLU A 130 -20.23 -8.29 -7.02
C GLU A 130 -21.23 -8.00 -8.15
N PHE A 131 -20.86 -7.18 -9.14
CA PHE A 131 -21.72 -6.90 -10.29
C PHE A 131 -21.99 -8.16 -11.12
N ALA A 132 -20.98 -9.01 -11.33
CA ALA A 132 -21.15 -10.28 -12.03
C ALA A 132 -22.13 -11.22 -11.29
N GLU A 133 -22.02 -11.30 -9.95
CA GLU A 133 -22.94 -12.07 -9.10
C GLU A 133 -24.38 -11.55 -9.17
N ARG A 134 -24.57 -10.22 -9.13
CA ARG A 134 -25.88 -9.59 -9.22
C ARG A 134 -26.53 -9.83 -10.58
N ALA A 135 -25.78 -9.70 -11.68
CA ALA A 135 -26.28 -9.95 -13.03
C ALA A 135 -26.82 -11.39 -13.19
N LYS A 136 -26.07 -12.39 -12.70
CA LYS A 136 -26.51 -13.80 -12.75
C LYS A 136 -27.79 -14.06 -11.94
N ARG A 137 -27.96 -13.40 -10.80
CA ARG A 137 -29.19 -13.54 -9.98
C ARG A 137 -30.40 -12.91 -10.65
N ALA A 138 -30.24 -11.75 -11.28
CA ALA A 138 -31.32 -11.07 -12.00
C ALA A 138 -31.82 -11.88 -13.21
N ASP A 139 -30.91 -12.64 -13.86
CA ASP A 139 -31.23 -13.49 -15.00
C ASP A 139 -31.82 -14.87 -14.59
N SER A 140 -31.98 -15.15 -13.29
CA SER A 140 -32.55 -16.39 -12.77
C SER A 140 -33.96 -16.16 -12.18
N PRO A 141 -35.05 -16.52 -12.88
CA PRO A 141 -36.42 -16.19 -12.49
C PRO A 141 -37.03 -17.03 -11.34
N LEU A 142 -36.27 -17.89 -10.65
CA LEU A 142 -36.77 -18.74 -9.55
C LEU A 142 -35.78 -18.79 -8.37
N PRO A 143 -36.25 -18.66 -7.10
CA PRO A 143 -35.43 -18.97 -5.94
C PRO A 143 -35.30 -20.50 -5.83
N LEU A 144 -34.38 -21.08 -6.59
CA LEU A 144 -34.05 -22.50 -6.46
C LEU A 144 -33.25 -22.71 -5.17
N PRO A 145 -33.61 -23.69 -4.33
CA PRO A 145 -32.79 -24.05 -3.17
C PRO A 145 -31.42 -24.48 -3.67
N ALA A 146 -30.36 -23.91 -3.08
CA ALA A 146 -28.98 -24.16 -3.42
C ALA A 146 -28.70 -25.68 -3.36
N ARG A 147 -28.68 -26.34 -4.52
CA ARG A 147 -28.10 -27.67 -4.63
C ARG A 147 -26.58 -27.50 -4.59
N ALA A 148 -25.96 -28.10 -3.58
CA ALA A 148 -24.53 -28.28 -3.47
C ALA A 148 -24.04 -29.11 -4.67
N GLY A 149 -23.67 -28.41 -5.74
CA GLY A 149 -23.19 -29.00 -6.99
C GLY A 149 -22.77 -27.89 -7.94
N ALA A 150 -21.49 -27.48 -7.84
CA ALA A 150 -20.72 -26.70 -8.82
C ALA A 150 -21.54 -25.75 -9.73
N ALA A 151 -22.31 -24.83 -9.16
CA ALA A 151 -22.81 -23.71 -9.94
C ALA A 151 -21.60 -22.86 -10.35
N ALA A 152 -21.32 -22.76 -11.66
CA ALA A 152 -20.21 -21.97 -12.17
C ALA A 152 -20.22 -20.58 -11.56
N THR A 153 -19.16 -20.19 -10.84
CA THR A 153 -19.00 -18.84 -10.30
C THR A 153 -19.17 -17.86 -11.48
N PRO A 154 -20.09 -16.89 -11.41
CA PRO A 154 -20.28 -15.91 -12.47
C PRO A 154 -18.93 -15.27 -12.79
N ALA A 155 -18.58 -15.29 -14.07
CA ALA A 155 -17.35 -14.71 -14.55
C ALA A 155 -17.54 -13.21 -14.75
N VAL A 156 -16.53 -12.43 -14.39
CA VAL A 156 -16.47 -11.01 -14.70
C VAL A 156 -16.20 -10.88 -16.19
N SER A 157 -17.19 -10.39 -16.95
CA SER A 157 -17.01 -10.04 -18.36
C SER A 157 -16.33 -8.68 -18.51
N ARG A 158 -15.89 -8.37 -19.73
CA ARG A 158 -15.31 -7.05 -20.07
C ARG A 158 -16.26 -5.91 -19.71
N GLU A 159 -17.54 -6.07 -20.02
CA GLU A 159 -18.58 -5.05 -19.81
C GLU A 159 -18.84 -4.83 -18.32
N VAL A 160 -18.87 -5.91 -17.53
CA VAL A 160 -19.04 -5.84 -16.08
C VAL A 160 -17.85 -5.13 -15.42
N PHE A 161 -16.63 -5.44 -15.86
CA PHE A 161 -15.44 -4.77 -15.34
C PHE A 161 -15.42 -3.28 -15.70
N ALA A 162 -15.80 -2.93 -16.94
CA ALA A 162 -15.92 -1.53 -17.37
C ALA A 162 -16.99 -0.77 -16.56
N LEU A 163 -18.13 -1.42 -16.27
CA LEU A 163 -19.18 -0.84 -15.43
C LEU A 163 -18.69 -0.59 -14.00
N ALA A 164 -17.91 -1.52 -13.43
CA ALA A 164 -17.32 -1.33 -12.11
C ALA A 164 -16.32 -0.16 -12.09
N ILE A 165 -15.53 0.03 -13.16
CA ILE A 165 -14.62 1.18 -13.29
C ILE A 165 -15.39 2.50 -13.32
N ASP A 166 -16.49 2.55 -14.08
CA ASP A 166 -17.34 3.75 -14.19
C ASP A 166 -18.05 4.10 -12.87
N ASP A 167 -18.50 3.08 -12.13
CA ASP A 167 -19.18 3.25 -10.84
C ASP A 167 -18.19 3.57 -9.69
N PHE A 168 -16.96 3.06 -9.75
CA PHE A 168 -15.97 3.23 -8.69
C PHE A 168 -15.49 4.67 -8.59
N MET A 169 -15.72 5.31 -7.44
CA MET A 169 -15.24 6.66 -7.20
C MET A 169 -13.71 6.71 -7.15
N PRO A 170 -13.05 7.48 -8.03
CA PRO A 170 -11.60 7.53 -8.08
C PRO A 170 -11.02 8.22 -6.82
N PRO A 171 -9.79 7.85 -6.42
CA PRO A 171 -9.12 8.46 -5.27
C PRO A 171 -8.91 9.97 -5.48
N GLN A 172 -9.29 10.76 -4.48
CA GLN A 172 -9.34 12.23 -4.58
C GLN A 172 -8.02 12.91 -4.18
N GLU A 173 -7.21 12.31 -3.31
CA GLU A 173 -6.06 12.97 -2.67
C GLU A 173 -4.72 12.73 -3.39
N THR A 174 -4.66 13.02 -4.70
CA THR A 174 -3.45 12.78 -5.52
C THR A 174 -2.23 13.57 -5.04
N THR A 175 -2.40 14.81 -4.55
CA THR A 175 -1.28 15.63 -4.03
C THR A 175 -0.71 15.05 -2.74
N MET A 176 -1.55 14.56 -1.83
CA MET A 176 -1.07 13.95 -0.59
C MET A 176 -0.30 12.66 -0.87
N VAL A 177 -0.79 11.82 -1.78
CA VAL A 177 -0.08 10.62 -2.23
C VAL A 177 1.30 10.98 -2.77
N ARG A 178 1.39 11.94 -3.69
CA ARG A 178 2.67 12.42 -4.25
C ARG A 178 3.61 12.95 -3.16
N TYR A 179 3.07 13.66 -2.16
CA TYR A 179 3.85 14.12 -1.02
C TYR A 179 4.44 12.95 -0.21
N MET A 180 3.63 11.92 0.08
CA MET A 180 4.10 10.73 0.78
C MET A 180 5.15 9.96 -0.03
N GLU A 181 4.97 9.82 -1.33
CA GLU A 181 5.97 9.20 -2.20
C GLU A 181 7.30 9.96 -2.13
N MET A 182 7.25 11.29 -2.22
CA MET A 182 8.46 12.12 -2.12
C MET A 182 9.11 12.05 -0.74
N LEU A 183 8.33 11.92 0.34
CA LEU A 183 8.87 11.69 1.68
C LEU A 183 9.59 10.33 1.75
N ALA A 184 8.99 9.28 1.18
CA ALA A 184 9.60 7.96 1.13
C ALA A 184 10.89 7.96 0.28
N VAL A 185 10.92 8.71 -0.83
CA VAL A 185 12.12 8.96 -1.65
C VAL A 185 13.20 9.67 -0.82
N ALA A 186 12.84 10.71 -0.07
CA ALA A 186 13.79 11.46 0.75
C ALA A 186 14.36 10.62 1.91
N GLU A 187 13.55 9.72 2.47
CA GLU A 187 13.94 8.87 3.58
C GLU A 187 14.67 7.60 3.14
N THR A 188 14.60 7.19 1.86
CA THR A 188 15.17 5.92 1.41
C THR A 188 16.64 5.76 1.79
N SER A 189 17.03 4.54 2.16
CA SER A 189 18.43 4.24 2.51
C SER A 189 19.34 4.08 1.29
N ARG A 190 18.77 3.80 0.10
CA ARG A 190 19.52 3.52 -1.13
C ARG A 190 18.74 3.93 -2.37
N ARG A 191 19.41 4.59 -3.33
CA ARG A 191 18.85 4.91 -4.64
C ARG A 191 18.44 3.68 -5.46
N SER A 192 19.11 2.54 -5.26
CA SER A 192 18.79 1.29 -5.95
C SER A 192 17.44 0.70 -5.55
N LEU A 193 16.88 1.12 -4.42
CA LEU A 193 15.54 0.71 -3.95
C LEU A 193 14.43 1.61 -4.52
N LEU A 194 14.79 2.66 -5.26
CA LEU A 194 13.83 3.55 -5.88
C LEU A 194 13.50 3.09 -7.31
N PRO A 195 12.24 3.30 -7.75
CA PRO A 195 11.86 3.30 -9.16
C PRO A 195 12.74 4.23 -10.00
N GLN A 196 12.81 3.94 -11.29
CA GLN A 196 13.70 4.65 -12.22
C GLN A 196 13.42 6.17 -12.24
N ARG A 197 12.15 6.57 -12.13
CA ARG A 197 11.72 7.98 -12.13
C ARG A 197 12.27 8.81 -10.95
N PHE A 198 12.59 8.17 -9.83
CA PHE A 198 13.15 8.85 -8.65
C PHE A 198 14.66 8.65 -8.49
N ARG A 199 15.23 7.61 -9.12
CA ARG A 199 16.64 7.22 -8.95
C ARG A 199 17.62 8.30 -9.44
N SER A 200 17.23 9.07 -10.45
CA SER A 200 18.04 10.16 -11.04
C SER A 200 17.94 11.48 -10.28
N LEU A 201 17.00 11.64 -9.35
CA LEU A 201 16.80 12.89 -8.64
C LEU A 201 17.97 13.21 -7.69
N SER A 202 18.41 14.46 -7.72
CA SER A 202 19.32 15.03 -6.73
C SER A 202 18.59 15.28 -5.41
N ALA A 203 19.34 15.36 -4.31
CA ALA A 203 18.78 15.68 -3.00
C ALA A 203 18.08 17.04 -3.00
N ARG A 204 18.61 18.01 -3.76
CA ARG A 204 18.02 19.33 -3.91
C ARG A 204 16.65 19.27 -4.60
N GLU A 205 16.55 18.58 -5.73
CA GLU A 205 15.27 18.42 -6.44
C GLU A 205 14.21 17.72 -5.58
N VAL A 206 14.62 16.70 -4.80
CA VAL A 206 13.71 16.03 -3.85
C VAL A 206 13.16 17.02 -2.82
N GLN A 207 14.02 17.86 -2.23
CA GLN A 207 13.60 18.87 -1.24
C GLN A 207 12.73 19.97 -1.86
N GLU A 208 13.05 20.42 -3.08
CA GLU A 208 12.27 21.42 -3.80
C GLU A 208 10.84 20.91 -4.08
N ARG A 209 10.69 19.68 -4.59
CA ARG A 209 9.39 19.04 -4.83
C ARG A 209 8.60 18.82 -3.53
N LEU A 210 9.27 18.41 -2.45
CA LEU A 210 8.63 18.28 -1.14
C LEU A 210 8.08 19.61 -0.64
N ALA A 211 8.83 20.70 -0.80
CA ALA A 211 8.40 22.03 -0.38
C ALA A 211 7.23 22.55 -1.22
N GLU A 212 7.20 22.24 -2.52
CA GLU A 212 6.10 22.56 -3.43
C GLU A 212 4.82 21.82 -3.04
N LEU A 213 4.86 20.49 -2.97
CA LEU A 213 3.72 19.66 -2.58
C LEU A 213 3.19 20.03 -1.19
N ARG A 214 4.06 20.38 -0.24
CA ARG A 214 3.65 20.84 1.08
C ARG A 214 2.88 22.17 1.02
N ARG A 215 3.25 23.08 0.12
CA ARG A 215 2.51 24.34 -0.05
C ARG A 215 1.12 24.09 -0.65
N GLU A 216 1.03 23.21 -1.65
CA GLU A 216 -0.25 22.84 -2.28
C GLU A 216 -1.23 22.17 -1.30
N ILE A 217 -0.73 21.35 -0.37
CA ILE A 217 -1.58 20.72 0.65
C ILE A 217 -2.13 21.73 1.66
N LEU A 218 -1.45 22.87 1.87
CA LEU A 218 -1.80 23.89 2.85
C LEU A 218 -2.59 25.07 2.27
N SER A 219 -2.74 25.14 0.94
CA SER A 219 -3.51 26.17 0.22
C SER A 219 -4.96 25.74 0.02
#